data_AF-A0A351VCR7-F1
#
_entry.id   AF-A0A351VCR7-F1
#
_cell.length_a   1.000
_cell.length_b   1.000
_cell.length_c   1.000
_cell.angle_alpha   90.00
_cell.angle_beta   90.00
_cell.angle_gamma   90.00
#
_symmetry.space_group_name_H-M   'P 1'
#
loop_
_entity.id
_entity.type
_entity.pdbx_description
1 polymer ?
#
loop_
_entity_poly.entity_id
_entity_poly.type
_entity_poly.pdbx_seq_one_letter_code
_entity_poly.pdbx_strand_id
1 'polypeptide(L)'
;IVANVVKFNHEEFEYYDVLKATTLDRESYLKIAKLTAILRVANGLDRSHKQKFKDVKTVLKDDILTITVETNEDITLERGMFSHRADFFEEVYSVKPVIKQKRNS
;
A
#
# COMPACT_ATOMS: atom_id res chain seq x y z
N ILE A 1 -8.27 -7.64 -16.86
CA ILE A 1 -7.32 -6.64 -16.29
C ILE A 1 -7.90 -6.01 -15.02
N VAL A 2 -9.05 -5.32 -15.07
CA VAL A 2 -9.71 -4.75 -13.87
C VAL A 2 -10.23 -5.82 -12.89
N ALA A 3 -10.71 -6.97 -13.39
CA ALA A 3 -11.25 -8.04 -12.56
C ALA A 3 -10.23 -8.73 -11.63
N ASN A 4 -8.93 -8.64 -11.93
CA ASN A 4 -7.90 -9.28 -11.10
C ASN A 4 -7.51 -8.43 -9.88
N VAL A 5 -7.73 -7.12 -9.92
CA VAL A 5 -7.32 -6.21 -8.82
C VAL A 5 -8.21 -6.39 -7.58
N VAL A 6 -9.48 -6.79 -7.77
CA VAL A 6 -10.43 -7.01 -6.68
C VAL A 6 -10.17 -8.34 -5.96
N LYS A 7 -9.71 -9.38 -6.68
CA LYS A 7 -9.45 -10.71 -6.10
C LYS A 7 -8.28 -10.72 -5.11
N PHE A 8 -7.27 -9.88 -5.31
CA PHE A 8 -6.10 -9.80 -4.44
C PHE A 8 -6.22 -8.77 -3.31
N ASN A 9 -7.41 -8.52 -2.77
CA ASN A 9 -7.54 -7.71 -1.56
C ASN A 9 -7.57 -8.56 -0.27
N HIS A 10 -7.63 -9.90 -0.38
CA HIS A 10 -7.81 -10.80 0.77
C HIS A 10 -7.05 -12.13 0.77
N GLU A 11 -6.33 -12.51 -0.29
CA GLU A 11 -5.57 -13.77 -0.34
C GLU A 11 -4.07 -13.53 -0.54
N GLU A 12 -3.24 -14.40 0.05
CA GLU A 12 -1.79 -14.46 -0.12
C GLU A 12 -1.45 -14.43 -1.61
N PHE A 13 -0.49 -13.58 -1.97
CA PHE A 13 -0.12 -13.36 -3.36
C PHE A 13 0.71 -14.55 -3.83
N GLU A 14 0.06 -15.63 -4.24
CA GLU A 14 0.75 -16.84 -4.70
C GLU A 14 1.45 -16.60 -6.04
N TYR A 15 2.75 -16.31 -5.93
CA TYR A 15 3.72 -16.15 -7.01
C TYR A 15 3.65 -17.26 -8.07
N TYR A 16 3.43 -18.51 -7.64
CA TYR A 16 3.52 -19.68 -8.52
C TYR A 16 2.27 -19.92 -9.37
N ASP A 17 1.08 -19.68 -8.82
CA ASP A 17 -0.17 -20.00 -9.50
C ASP A 17 -0.54 -18.96 -10.56
N VAL A 18 -0.22 -17.69 -10.35
CA VAL A 18 -0.45 -16.62 -11.34
C VAL A 18 0.47 -16.79 -12.56
N LEU A 19 1.74 -17.16 -12.33
CA LEU A 19 2.71 -17.42 -13.41
C LEU A 19 2.39 -18.68 -14.22
N LYS A 20 1.76 -19.71 -13.60
CA LYS A 20 1.31 -20.91 -14.31
C LYS A 20 0.00 -20.70 -15.08
N ALA A 21 -0.90 -19.88 -14.54
CA ALA A 21 -2.22 -19.66 -15.13
C ALA A 21 -2.23 -18.64 -16.29
N THR A 22 -1.15 -17.87 -16.47
CA THR A 22 -1.08 -16.80 -17.47
C THR A 22 0.23 -16.85 -18.25
N THR A 23 0.20 -16.53 -19.55
CA THR A 23 1.40 -16.33 -20.39
C THR A 23 2.17 -15.05 -20.03
N LEU A 24 2.01 -14.57 -18.80
CA LEU A 24 2.52 -13.29 -18.36
C LEU A 24 4.03 -13.40 -18.14
N ASP A 25 4.79 -12.61 -18.87
CA ASP A 25 6.23 -12.53 -18.68
C ASP A 25 6.57 -11.92 -17.31
N ARG A 26 7.74 -12.27 -16.79
CA ARG A 26 8.20 -11.86 -15.45
C ARG A 26 8.16 -10.35 -15.24
N GLU A 27 8.44 -9.55 -16.27
CA GLU A 27 8.40 -8.08 -16.13
C GLU A 27 6.99 -7.56 -15.94
N SER A 28 6.03 -8.07 -16.70
CA SER A 28 4.63 -7.71 -16.57
C SER A 28 4.07 -8.08 -15.19
N TYR A 29 4.44 -9.25 -14.66
CA TYR A 29 4.08 -9.63 -13.29
C TYR A 29 4.64 -8.65 -12.24
N LEU A 30 5.93 -8.33 -12.32
CA LEU A 30 6.58 -7.40 -11.38
C LEU A 30 5.93 -6.01 -11.45
N LYS A 31 5.55 -5.54 -12.64
CA LYS A 31 4.82 -4.28 -12.81
C LYS A 31 3.46 -4.34 -12.10
N ILE A 32 2.71 -5.43 -12.25
CA ILE A 32 1.42 -5.61 -11.57
C ILE A 32 1.61 -5.60 -10.05
N ALA A 33 2.56 -6.40 -9.52
CA ALA A 33 2.82 -6.47 -8.09
C ALA A 33 3.16 -5.10 -7.48
N LYS A 34 4.05 -4.35 -8.15
CA LYS A 34 4.44 -2.98 -7.78
C LYS A 34 3.26 -2.03 -7.72
N LEU A 35 2.43 -2.02 -8.77
CA LEU A 35 1.23 -1.19 -8.81
C LEU A 35 0.20 -1.60 -7.75
N THR A 36 0.02 -2.89 -7.53
CA THR A 36 -0.86 -3.42 -6.48
C THR A 36 -0.39 -2.99 -5.09
N ALA A 37 0.91 -3.04 -4.81
CA ALA A 37 1.47 -2.61 -3.54
C ALA A 37 1.22 -1.11 -3.27
N ILE A 38 1.49 -0.24 -4.26
CA ILE A 38 1.18 1.20 -4.17
C ILE A 38 -0.31 1.43 -3.92
N LEU A 39 -1.18 0.76 -4.68
CA LEU A 39 -2.62 0.91 -4.57
C LEU A 39 -3.15 0.46 -3.20
N ARG A 40 -2.64 -0.65 -2.66
CA ARG A 40 -2.99 -1.12 -1.31
C ARG A 40 -2.64 -0.07 -0.26
N VAL A 41 -1.42 0.48 -0.30
CA VAL A 41 -0.99 1.56 0.62
C VAL A 41 -1.89 2.80 0.48
N ALA A 42 -2.16 3.25 -0.74
CA ALA A 42 -3.03 4.40 -0.99
C ALA A 42 -4.47 4.18 -0.46
N ASN A 43 -5.05 3.01 -0.72
CA ASN A 43 -6.38 2.64 -0.21
C ASN A 43 -6.40 2.52 1.32
N GLY A 44 -5.30 2.10 1.94
CA GLY A 44 -5.15 2.07 3.39
C GLY A 44 -5.22 3.46 4.02
N LEU A 45 -4.70 4.48 3.31
CA LEU A 45 -4.73 5.87 3.74
C LEU A 45 -6.10 6.52 3.52
N ASP A 46 -6.79 6.25 2.42
CA ASP A 46 -8.08 6.91 2.08
C ASP A 46 -9.32 6.28 2.77
N ARG A 47 -9.15 5.23 3.57
CA ARG A 47 -10.25 4.35 4.02
C ARG A 47 -11.33 5.03 4.86
N SER A 48 -11.05 6.13 5.57
CA SER A 48 -12.10 6.83 6.31
C SER A 48 -12.98 7.73 5.45
N HIS A 49 -12.70 7.87 4.13
CA HIS A 49 -13.44 8.70 3.16
C HIS A 49 -13.71 10.15 3.60
N LYS A 50 -12.99 10.61 4.63
CA LYS A 50 -13.21 11.88 5.31
C LYS A 50 -12.43 13.05 4.69
N GLN A 51 -11.79 12.84 3.54
CA GLN A 51 -10.84 13.79 2.95
C GLN A 51 -9.78 14.29 3.97
N LYS A 52 -9.41 13.50 5.00
CA LYS A 52 -8.45 13.94 6.04
C LYS A 52 -7.02 14.09 5.50
N PHE A 53 -6.76 13.57 4.31
CA PHE A 53 -5.45 13.45 3.69
C PHE A 53 -5.34 14.38 2.47
N LYS A 54 -5.75 15.65 2.59
CA LYS A 54 -5.62 16.63 1.50
C LYS A 54 -4.16 16.89 1.13
N ASP A 55 -3.27 16.83 2.14
CA ASP A 55 -1.83 16.96 1.97
C ASP A 55 -1.11 15.74 2.58
N VAL A 56 -0.62 14.85 1.71
CA VAL A 56 0.24 13.73 2.10
C VAL A 56 1.65 14.02 1.63
N LYS A 57 2.61 14.02 2.56
CA LYS A 57 4.04 14.14 2.24
C LYS A 57 4.71 12.79 2.38
N THR A 58 5.38 12.35 1.34
CA THR A 58 6.12 11.08 1.33
C THR A 58 7.63 11.34 1.24
N VAL A 59 8.40 10.64 2.06
CA VAL A 59 9.88 10.70 2.04
C VAL A 59 10.40 9.27 2.10
N LEU A 60 11.23 8.90 1.13
CA LEU A 60 11.96 7.63 1.14
C LEU A 60 13.38 7.89 1.64
N LYS A 61 13.77 7.25 2.73
CA LYS A 61 15.13 7.31 3.28
C LYS A 61 15.42 6.04 4.08
N ASP A 62 16.62 5.49 3.94
CA ASP A 62 17.09 4.34 4.72
C ASP A 62 16.10 3.15 4.65
N ASP A 63 15.62 2.83 3.45
CA ASP A 63 14.60 1.80 3.16
C ASP A 63 13.27 1.98 3.90
N ILE A 64 12.99 3.20 4.38
CA ILE A 64 11.73 3.56 5.03
C ILE A 64 11.00 4.61 4.19
N LEU A 65 9.78 4.28 3.77
CA LEU A 65 8.86 5.23 3.16
C LEU A 65 8.00 5.88 4.25
N THR A 66 8.38 7.06 4.69
CA THR A 66 7.61 7.83 5.67
C THR A 66 6.48 8.57 4.97
N ILE A 67 5.25 8.27 5.36
CA ILE A 67 4.01 8.90 4.88
C ILE A 67 3.49 9.81 5.99
N THR A 68 3.65 11.12 5.80
CA THR A 68 3.21 12.14 6.76
C THR A 68 1.83 12.66 6.39
N VAL A 69 0.96 12.71 7.38
CA VAL A 69 -0.43 13.12 7.25
C VAL A 69 -0.71 14.24 8.24
N GLU A 70 -1.23 15.35 7.74
CA GLU A 70 -1.63 16.50 8.56
C GLU A 70 -3.11 16.38 8.95
N THR A 71 -3.37 15.94 10.19
CA THR A 71 -4.74 15.78 10.70
C THR A 71 -4.79 15.84 12.23
N ASN A 72 -5.85 16.45 12.75
CA ASN A 72 -6.14 16.48 14.19
C ASN A 72 -7.09 15.34 14.62
N GLU A 73 -7.60 14.53 13.68
CA GLU A 73 -8.44 13.39 14.00
C GLU A 73 -7.63 12.21 14.54
N ASP A 74 -8.29 11.33 15.28
CA ASP A 74 -7.73 10.02 15.63
C ASP A 74 -7.56 9.17 14.36
N ILE A 75 -6.37 8.56 14.22
CA ILE A 75 -5.97 7.68 13.11
C ILE A 75 -5.63 6.26 13.58
N THR A 76 -6.01 5.88 14.81
CA THR A 76 -5.67 4.57 15.41
C THR A 76 -6.17 3.41 14.56
N LEU A 77 -7.39 3.52 14.02
CA LEU A 77 -7.96 2.51 13.12
C LEU A 77 -7.16 2.38 11.82
N GLU A 78 -6.83 3.50 11.18
CA GLU A 78 -6.05 3.53 9.95
C GLU A 78 -4.64 2.95 10.17
N ARG A 79 -4.00 3.26 11.30
CA ARG A 79 -2.69 2.68 11.68
C ARG A 79 -2.77 1.16 11.88
N GLY A 80 -3.78 0.67 12.60
CA GLY A 80 -3.96 -0.76 12.81
C GLY A 80 -4.14 -1.51 11.49
N MET A 81 -4.92 -0.93 10.58
CA MET A 81 -5.17 -1.47 9.24
C MET A 81 -4.03 -1.25 8.25
N PHE A 82 -3.02 -0.44 8.58
CA PHE A 82 -1.92 -0.16 7.67
C PHE A 82 -0.87 -1.29 7.65
N SER A 83 -0.69 -1.99 8.78
CA SER A 83 0.31 -3.04 8.98
C SER A 83 0.33 -4.09 7.87
N HIS A 84 -0.77 -4.82 7.63
CA HIS A 84 -0.83 -5.86 6.59
C HIS A 84 -0.56 -5.35 5.17
N ARG A 85 -0.81 -4.05 4.90
CA ARG A 85 -0.54 -3.42 3.60
C ARG A 85 0.92 -3.01 3.50
N ALA A 86 1.51 -2.61 4.62
CA ALA A 86 2.92 -2.31 4.73
C ALA A 86 3.77 -3.55 4.48
N ASP A 87 3.35 -4.70 5.00
CA ASP A 87 4.08 -5.97 4.84
C ASP A 87 4.23 -6.35 3.36
N PHE A 88 3.14 -6.28 2.58
CA PHE A 88 3.19 -6.56 1.14
C PHE A 88 4.02 -5.53 0.36
N PHE A 89 3.97 -4.26 0.77
CA PHE A 89 4.79 -3.23 0.14
C PHE A 89 6.28 -3.48 0.41
N GLU A 90 6.63 -3.88 1.64
CA GLU A 90 7.98 -4.26 2.05
C GLU A 90 8.47 -5.49 1.29
N GLU A 91 7.61 -6.49 1.06
CA GLU A 91 7.95 -7.66 0.25
C GLU A 91 8.28 -7.28 -1.22
N VAL A 92 7.48 -6.41 -1.82
CA VAL A 92 7.61 -6.04 -3.25
C VAL A 92 8.74 -5.04 -3.51
N TYR A 93 8.96 -4.10 -2.58
CA TYR A 93 9.90 -2.99 -2.77
C TYR A 93 11.14 -3.08 -1.88
N SER A 94 11.19 -4.01 -0.92
CA SER A 94 12.20 -4.03 0.16
C SER A 94 12.27 -2.71 0.92
N VAL A 95 11.14 -2.00 1.01
CA VAL A 95 11.00 -0.70 1.65
C VAL A 95 9.83 -0.76 2.62
N LYS A 96 10.03 -0.37 3.87
CA LYS A 96 9.00 -0.38 4.89
C LYS A 96 8.22 0.94 4.91
N PRO A 97 6.92 0.95 4.58
CA PRO A 97 6.14 2.16 4.69
C PRO A 97 5.69 2.39 6.15
N VAL A 98 5.69 3.64 6.60
CA VAL A 98 5.29 4.02 7.97
C VAL A 98 4.42 5.27 7.95
N ILE A 99 3.37 5.31 8.79
CA ILE A 99 2.50 6.49 8.93
C ILE A 99 2.97 7.36 10.10
N LYS A 100 3.18 8.64 9.79
CA LYS A 100 3.44 9.72 10.76
C LYS A 100 2.29 10.72 10.76
N GLN A 101 1.66 10.91 11.92
CA GLN A 101 0.68 11.98 12.10
C GLN A 101 1.39 13.28 12.48
N LYS A 102 1.00 14.37 11.85
CA LYS A 102 1.34 15.74 12.25
C LYS A 102 0.03 16.46 12.61
N ARG A 103 -0.02 17.06 13.80
CA ARG A 103 -1.16 17.86 14.25
C ARG A 103 -0.95 19.30 13.81
N ASN A 104 -2.01 19.96 13.34
CA ASN A 104 -1.96 21.39 13.04
C ASN A 104 -2.07 22.14 14.37
N SER A 105 -1.03 22.90 14.70
CA SER A 105 -1.00 23.85 15.84
C SER A 105 -1.77 25.12 15.51
#